data_AF-A0A7X9DDX8-F1
#
_entry.id   AF-A0A7X9DDX8-F1
#
_cell.length_a   1.000
_cell.length_b   1.000
_cell.length_c   1.000
_cell.angle_alpha   90.00
_cell.angle_beta   90.00
_cell.angle_gamma   90.00
#
_symmetry.space_group_name_H-M   'P 1'
#
loop_
_entity.id
_entity.type
_entity.pdbx_description
1 polymer ?
#
loop_
_entity_poly.entity_id
_entity_poly.type
_entity_poly.pdbx_seq_one_letter_code
_entity_poly.pdbx_strand_id
1 'polypeptide(L)'
;MNKEKIMELYARHLSSGKVEMYKKYDIALVPHKRRGVFLYDITGKRYINCHCNGGVFNLGHRNKKIMDAVKKAMQRYDIGNHHLISQPKAMLAQKLAAT
;
A
#
# COMPACT_ATOMS: atom_id res chain seq x y z
N MET A 1 17.00 -2.78 10.03
CA MET A 1 16.54 -4.15 10.34
C MET A 1 16.67 -4.98 9.07
N ASN A 2 17.24 -6.18 9.15
CA ASN A 2 17.39 -7.07 7.99
C ASN A 2 16.13 -7.92 7.76
N LYS A 3 16.10 -8.67 6.64
CA LYS A 3 14.95 -9.46 6.22
C LYS A 3 14.60 -10.56 7.22
N GLU A 4 15.62 -11.21 7.75
CA GLU A 4 15.51 -12.33 8.69
C GLU A 4 14.80 -11.87 9.97
N LYS A 5 15.23 -10.74 10.54
CA LYS A 5 14.63 -10.19 11.76
C LYS A 5 13.18 -9.74 11.55
N ILE A 6 12.85 -9.19 10.38
CA ILE A 6 11.46 -8.85 10.02
C ILE A 6 10.59 -10.10 10.00
N MET A 7 11.05 -11.17 9.36
CA MET A 7 10.30 -12.42 9.27
C MET A 7 10.15 -13.10 10.63
N GLU A 8 11.18 -13.04 11.49
CA GLU A 8 11.12 -13.53 12.88
C GLU A 8 10.05 -12.79 13.69
N LEU A 9 10.03 -11.45 13.64
CA LEU A 9 9.03 -10.64 14.33
C LEU A 9 7.62 -10.91 13.79
N TYR A 10 7.46 -11.01 12.46
CA TYR A 10 6.18 -11.32 11.84
C TYR A 10 5.67 -12.70 12.28
N ALA A 11 6.54 -13.71 12.32
CA ALA A 11 6.17 -15.05 12.76
C ALA A 11 5.74 -15.06 14.23
N ARG A 12 6.49 -14.39 15.10
CA ARG A 12 6.25 -14.38 16.56
C ARG A 12 5.01 -13.59 16.96
N HIS A 13 4.74 -12.48 16.29
CA HIS A 13 3.74 -11.51 16.74
C HIS A 13 2.54 -11.34 15.81
N LEU A 14 2.52 -11.99 14.64
CA LEU A 14 1.43 -11.82 13.69
C LEU A 14 0.96 -13.14 13.05
N SER A 15 1.83 -13.87 12.36
CA SER A 15 1.47 -15.18 11.80
C SER A 15 2.70 -15.98 11.40
N SER A 16 3.01 -17.01 12.20
CA SER A 16 4.05 -18.00 11.92
C SER A 16 3.74 -18.82 10.66
N GLY A 17 2.50 -19.30 10.52
CA GLY A 17 2.08 -20.10 9.36
C GLY A 17 2.21 -19.37 8.03
N LYS A 18 1.96 -18.04 7.99
CA LYS A 18 2.17 -17.25 6.78
C LYS A 18 3.64 -17.15 6.39
N VAL A 19 4.52 -16.97 7.38
CA VAL A 19 5.97 -16.94 7.17
C VAL A 19 6.47 -18.29 6.64
N GLU A 20 6.02 -19.38 7.24
CA GLU A 20 6.36 -20.75 6.80
C GLU A 20 5.90 -21.00 5.37
N MET A 21 4.64 -20.69 5.06
CA MET A 21 4.07 -20.86 3.73
C MET A 21 4.85 -20.05 2.67
N TYR A 22 5.14 -18.78 2.94
CA TYR A 22 5.86 -17.95 1.98
C TYR A 22 7.32 -18.38 1.77
N LYS A 23 7.98 -18.92 2.80
CA LYS A 23 9.30 -19.56 2.65
C LYS A 23 9.20 -20.82 1.80
N LYS A 24 8.20 -21.69 2.07
CA LYS A 24 8.00 -22.95 1.35
C LYS A 24 7.82 -22.75 -0.16
N TYR A 25 7.17 -21.67 -0.58
CA TYR A 25 6.92 -21.37 -2.00
C TYR A 25 7.93 -20.38 -2.62
N ASP A 26 9.03 -20.04 -1.92
CA ASP A 26 10.02 -19.05 -2.37
C ASP A 26 9.41 -17.68 -2.75
N ILE A 27 8.37 -17.28 -2.01
CA ILE A 27 7.68 -15.98 -2.16
C ILE A 27 7.77 -15.13 -0.89
N ALA A 28 8.75 -15.42 -0.02
CA ALA A 28 9.05 -14.64 1.17
C ALA A 28 9.65 -13.27 0.80
N LEU A 29 8.82 -12.41 0.22
CA LEU A 29 9.10 -11.05 -0.17
C LEU A 29 8.83 -10.12 1.02
N VAL A 30 9.78 -9.24 1.33
CA VAL A 30 9.61 -8.17 2.31
C VAL A 30 9.65 -6.84 1.54
N PRO A 31 8.49 -6.26 1.18
CA PRO A 31 8.44 -5.06 0.37
C PRO A 31 9.11 -3.86 1.05
N HIS A 32 9.95 -3.15 0.29
CA HIS A 32 10.60 -1.91 0.72
C HIS A 32 10.20 -0.74 -0.20
N LYS A 33 11.08 -0.32 -1.10
CA LYS A 33 10.79 0.73 -2.09
C LYS A 33 9.77 0.22 -3.11
N ARG A 34 8.99 1.14 -3.66
CA ARG A 34 7.98 0.87 -4.70
C ARG A 34 7.68 2.13 -5.50
N ARG A 35 7.62 2.05 -6.82
CA ARG A 35 7.36 3.18 -7.71
C ARG A 35 6.85 2.70 -9.06
N GLY A 36 5.75 3.29 -9.54
CA GLY A 36 5.12 2.86 -10.79
C GLY A 36 4.74 1.38 -10.71
N VAL A 37 5.13 0.59 -11.71
CA VAL A 37 4.87 -0.85 -11.75
C VAL A 37 5.86 -1.68 -10.92
N PHE A 38 6.88 -1.06 -10.32
CA PHE A 38 7.96 -1.79 -9.65
C PHE A 38 7.79 -1.85 -8.13
N LEU A 39 8.13 -3.02 -7.58
CA LEU A 39 8.29 -3.30 -6.16
C LEU A 39 9.71 -3.81 -5.92
N TYR A 40 10.31 -3.41 -4.80
CA TYR A 40 11.65 -3.81 -4.41
C TYR A 40 11.57 -4.57 -3.09
N ASP A 41 12.21 -5.74 -3.03
CA ASP A 41 12.48 -6.44 -1.77
C ASP A 41 13.47 -5.60 -0.93
N ILE A 42 13.49 -5.83 0.39
CA ILE A 42 14.46 -5.19 1.26
C ILE A 42 15.92 -5.52 0.91
N THR A 43 16.18 -6.65 0.25
CA THR A 43 17.50 -7.02 -0.30
C THR A 43 17.89 -6.23 -1.55
N GLY A 44 16.99 -5.40 -2.10
CA GLY A 44 17.21 -4.63 -3.32
C GLY A 44 16.73 -5.31 -4.60
N LYS A 45 16.38 -6.60 -4.55
CA LYS A 45 15.83 -7.32 -5.71
C LYS A 45 14.54 -6.65 -6.20
N ARG A 46 14.47 -6.35 -7.49
CA ARG A 46 13.36 -5.64 -8.14
C ARG A 46 12.41 -6.63 -8.81
N TYR A 47 11.12 -6.34 -8.69
CA TYR A 47 10.01 -7.11 -9.26
C TYR A 47 9.06 -6.19 -10.02
N ILE A 48 8.46 -6.71 -11.09
CA ILE A 48 7.26 -6.13 -11.69
C ILE A 48 6.07 -6.60 -10.87
N ASN A 49 5.26 -5.67 -10.36
CA ASN A 49 4.10 -5.98 -9.54
C ASN A 49 2.90 -6.38 -10.42
N CYS A 50 2.85 -7.65 -10.85
CA CYS A 50 1.70 -8.19 -11.58
C CYS A 50 0.50 -8.48 -10.66
N HIS A 51 0.70 -8.50 -9.34
CA HIS A 51 -0.39 -8.73 -8.39
C HIS A 51 -1.36 -7.54 -8.33
N CYS A 52 -0.84 -6.31 -8.46
CA CYS A 52 -1.59 -5.04 -8.37
C CYS A 52 -2.54 -4.90 -7.16
N ASN A 53 -2.46 -5.82 -6.18
CA ASN A 53 -3.45 -6.03 -5.12
C ASN A 53 -4.89 -6.00 -5.66
N GLY A 54 -5.16 -6.78 -6.71
CA GLY A 54 -6.51 -6.86 -7.30
C GLY A 54 -7.00 -5.55 -7.91
N GLY A 55 -6.08 -4.68 -8.37
CA GLY A 55 -6.40 -3.40 -9.01
C GLY A 55 -6.27 -2.18 -8.12
N VAL A 56 -5.96 -2.33 -6.82
CA VAL A 56 -5.72 -1.19 -5.92
C VAL A 56 -4.60 -0.27 -6.44
N PHE A 57 -3.60 -0.84 -7.12
CA PHE A 57 -2.47 -0.09 -7.67
C PHE A 57 -2.58 0.17 -9.18
N ASN A 58 -3.79 0.34 -9.73
CA ASN A 58 -4.02 0.63 -11.15
C ASN A 58 -3.25 1.84 -11.68
N LEU A 59 -3.01 2.86 -10.84
CA LEU A 59 -2.24 4.06 -11.18
C LEU A 59 -0.76 3.99 -10.76
N GLY A 60 -0.28 2.79 -10.41
CA GLY A 60 1.07 2.51 -9.96
C GLY A 60 1.35 2.90 -8.51
N HIS A 61 2.43 2.33 -7.97
CA HIS A 61 2.92 2.64 -6.63
C HIS A 61 3.43 4.08 -6.54
N ARG A 62 3.05 4.78 -5.47
CA ARG A 62 3.50 6.15 -5.14
C ARG A 62 3.29 7.15 -6.28
N ASN A 63 2.13 7.09 -6.94
CA ASN A 63 1.75 8.07 -7.96
C ASN A 63 1.88 9.50 -7.41
N LYS A 64 2.68 10.35 -8.08
CA LYS A 64 3.02 11.70 -7.58
C LYS A 64 1.78 12.56 -7.36
N LYS A 65 0.82 12.55 -8.29
CA LYS A 65 -0.41 13.36 -8.20
C LYS A 65 -1.25 12.95 -6.98
N ILE A 66 -1.39 11.65 -6.73
CA ILE A 66 -2.13 11.13 -5.57
C ILE A 66 -1.41 11.45 -4.27
N MET A 67 -0.09 11.19 -4.21
CA MET A 67 0.73 11.46 -3.04
C MET A 67 0.68 12.93 -2.64
N ASP A 68 0.77 13.85 -3.61
CA ASP A 68 0.75 15.29 -3.36
C ASP A 68 -0.65 15.75 -2.91
N ALA A 69 -1.73 15.21 -3.50
CA ALA A 69 -3.10 15.48 -3.08
C ALA A 69 -3.37 15.02 -1.63
N VAL A 70 -2.96 13.80 -1.26
CA VAL A 70 -3.11 13.27 0.10
C VAL A 70 -2.30 14.09 1.11
N LYS A 71 -1.03 14.41 0.81
CA LYS A 71 -0.20 15.24 1.69
C LYS A 71 -0.82 16.61 1.95
N LYS A 72 -1.33 17.26 0.91
CA LYS A 72 -2.01 18.55 1.02
C LYS A 72 -3.30 18.42 1.84
N ALA A 73 -4.10 17.39 1.60
CA ALA A 73 -5.32 17.14 2.36
C ALA A 73 -5.02 16.95 3.85
N MET A 74 -3.95 16.21 4.20
CA MET A 74 -3.53 15.95 5.58
C MET A 74 -3.06 17.19 6.36
N GLN A 75 -2.81 18.32 5.68
CA GLN A 75 -2.56 19.60 6.38
C GLN A 75 -3.84 20.21 6.97
N ARG A 76 -5.02 19.77 6.53
CA ARG A 76 -6.32 20.34 6.92
C ARG A 76 -7.29 19.29 7.45
N TYR A 77 -7.28 18.10 6.88
CA TYR A 77 -8.18 17.00 7.19
C TYR A 77 -7.39 15.85 7.79
N ASP A 78 -8.03 15.10 8.68
CA ASP A 78 -7.55 13.79 9.12
C ASP A 78 -8.26 12.69 8.29
N ILE A 79 -8.46 11.50 8.87
CA ILE A 79 -9.22 10.42 8.23
C ILE A 79 -10.71 10.74 8.06
N GLY A 80 -11.20 11.78 8.74
CA GLY A 80 -12.57 12.23 8.76
C GLY A 80 -13.48 11.40 9.66
N ASN A 81 -14.74 11.83 9.73
CA ASN A 81 -15.82 11.14 10.42
C ASN A 81 -16.86 10.64 9.40
N HIS A 82 -17.43 9.44 9.59
CA HIS A 82 -18.44 8.91 8.67
C HIS A 82 -19.85 9.47 8.88
N HIS A 83 -20.18 9.95 10.09
CA HIS A 83 -21.46 10.57 10.43
C HIS A 83 -21.55 12.06 10.03
N LEU A 84 -20.44 12.79 10.06
CA LEU A 84 -20.43 14.23 9.80
C LEU A 84 -20.35 14.55 8.30
N ILE A 85 -20.95 15.69 7.93
CA ILE A 85 -20.88 16.25 6.58
C ILE A 85 -19.42 16.57 6.23
N SER A 86 -19.02 16.26 4.99
CA SER A 86 -17.64 16.40 4.53
C SER A 86 -17.58 17.02 3.14
N GLN A 87 -16.95 18.18 3.02
CA GLN A 87 -16.76 18.87 1.74
C GLN A 87 -16.06 17.98 0.68
N PRO A 88 -14.94 17.28 0.97
CA PRO A 88 -14.33 16.35 0.01
C PRO A 88 -15.28 15.23 -0.46
N LYS A 89 -16.12 14.68 0.43
CA LYS A 89 -17.10 13.64 0.05
C LYS A 89 -18.16 14.21 -0.89
N ALA A 90 -18.72 15.38 -0.57
CA ALA A 90 -19.72 16.04 -1.40
C ALA A 90 -19.17 16.34 -2.81
N MET A 91 -17.95 16.89 -2.89
CA MET A 91 -17.29 17.16 -4.17
C MET A 91 -17.00 15.90 -4.98
N LEU A 92 -16.57 14.80 -4.34
CA LEU A 92 -16.33 13.54 -5.02
C LEU A 92 -17.64 12.92 -5.52
N ALA A 93 -18.70 12.91 -4.70
CA ALA A 93 -20.01 12.39 -5.09
C ALA A 93 -20.57 13.13 -6.31
N GLN A 94 -20.47 14.46 -6.34
CA GLN A 94 -20.87 15.26 -7.50
C GLN A 94 -20.11 14.85 -8.77
N LYS A 95 -18.78 14.65 -8.68
CA LYS A 95 -17.96 14.26 -9.83
C LYS A 95 -18.30 12.86 -10.34
N LEU A 96 -18.54 11.91 -9.44
CA LEU A 96 -18.91 10.55 -9.79
C LEU A 96 -20.32 10.47 -10.38
N ALA A 97 -21.27 11.27 -9.91
CA ALA A 97 -22.62 11.31 -10.46
C ALA A 97 -22.69 11.97 -11.85
N ALA A 98 -21.65 12.72 -12.25
CA ALA A 98 -21.56 13.38 -13.54
C ALA A 98 -20.90 12.53 -14.64
N THR A 99 -20.47 11.30 -14.32
CA THR A 99 -19.99 10.33 -15.31
C THR A 99 -21.13 9.47 -15.83
#